data_AF-A0AAV5SPN5-F1
#
_entry.id   AF-A0AAV5SPN5-F1
#
_cell.length_a   1.000
_cell.length_b   1.000
_cell.length_c   1.000
_cell.angle_alpha   90.00
_cell.angle_beta   90.00
_cell.angle_gamma   90.00
#
_symmetry.space_group_name_H-M   'P 1'
#
loop_
_entity.id
_entity.type
_entity.pdbx_description
1 polymer ?
#
loop_
_entity_poly.entity_id
_entity_poly.type
_entity_poly.pdbx_seq_one_letter_code
_entity_poly.pdbx_strand_id
1 'polypeptide(L)'
;ESAPLAPSLPSPNSLPPKLPSRSRLVSSLLPICLRLKSLVSQLDHIANQISDVNFNERILEKLKSVIFPSICSVDIDLKETNKWISSQMDRSRVNDPSLCVLIDFSKYTKEMIRIVEDLASIIYENIEKVLEYRERGFNESLSHTTLYSLKQMRVGLNRAVNLINSRTHA
;
A
#
# COMPACT_ATOMS: atom_id res chain seq x y z
N GLU A 1 12.26 -38.04 -46.98
CA GLU A 1 11.99 -38.27 -45.55
C GLU A 1 12.76 -37.23 -44.77
N SER A 2 12.10 -36.15 -44.32
CA SER A 2 12.76 -35.04 -43.63
C SER A 2 12.63 -35.25 -42.13
N ALA A 3 13.76 -35.43 -41.45
CA ALA A 3 13.81 -35.57 -40.00
C ALA A 3 13.34 -34.28 -39.29
N PRO A 4 12.65 -34.37 -38.14
CA PRO A 4 12.20 -33.20 -37.41
C PRO A 4 13.39 -32.54 -36.68
N LEU A 5 13.52 -31.22 -36.82
CA LEU A 5 14.45 -30.39 -36.07
C LEU A 5 14.08 -30.44 -34.58
N ALA A 6 15.00 -30.97 -33.77
CA ALA A 6 14.88 -30.93 -32.32
C ALA A 6 14.90 -29.46 -31.82
N PRO A 7 14.08 -29.10 -30.81
CA PRO A 7 14.10 -27.77 -30.23
C PRO A 7 15.46 -27.52 -29.58
N SER A 8 16.08 -26.41 -29.97
CA SER A 8 17.38 -25.97 -29.46
C SER A 8 17.30 -25.72 -27.95
N LEU A 9 18.11 -26.45 -27.17
CA LEU A 9 18.29 -26.19 -25.75
C LEU A 9 18.78 -24.74 -25.53
N PRO A 10 18.24 -24.02 -24.52
CA PRO A 10 18.70 -22.68 -24.22
C PRO A 10 20.18 -22.70 -23.81
N SER A 11 20.96 -21.77 -24.37
CA SER A 11 22.40 -21.64 -24.09
C SER A 11 22.68 -21.45 -22.60
N PRO A 12 23.68 -22.16 -22.02
CA PRO A 12 24.00 -22.09 -20.59
C PRO A 12 24.65 -20.76 -20.13
N ASN A 13 24.87 -19.81 -21.05
CA ASN A 13 25.55 -18.55 -20.79
C ASN A 13 24.60 -17.34 -20.61
N SER A 14 23.30 -17.55 -20.39
CA SER A 14 22.46 -16.46 -19.91
C SER A 14 22.85 -16.15 -18.45
N LEU A 15 23.61 -15.08 -18.26
CA LEU A 15 23.83 -14.48 -16.94
C LEU A 15 22.48 -14.43 -16.21
N PRO A 16 22.40 -14.95 -14.96
CA PRO A 16 21.16 -14.90 -14.22
C PRO A 16 20.66 -13.45 -14.16
N PRO A 17 19.35 -13.20 -14.30
CA PRO A 17 18.80 -11.85 -14.28
C PRO A 17 19.27 -11.16 -12.99
N LYS A 18 19.98 -10.05 -13.15
CA LYS A 18 20.51 -9.28 -12.03
C LYS A 18 19.34 -8.83 -11.16
N LEU A 19 19.31 -9.28 -9.90
CA LEU A 19 18.30 -8.86 -8.94
C LEU A 19 18.29 -7.33 -8.80
N PRO A 20 17.12 -6.73 -8.50
CA PRO A 20 17.04 -5.29 -8.36
C PRO A 20 17.93 -4.82 -7.21
N SER A 21 18.59 -3.68 -7.42
CA SER A 21 19.32 -3.02 -6.34
C SER A 21 18.35 -2.61 -5.23
N ARG A 22 18.85 -2.55 -4.00
CA ARG A 22 18.14 -1.99 -2.85
C ARG A 22 17.58 -0.59 -3.15
N SER A 23 18.34 0.25 -3.84
CA SER A 23 17.91 1.58 -4.25
C SER A 23 16.67 1.57 -5.14
N ARG A 24 16.55 0.58 -6.04
CA ARG A 24 15.37 0.41 -6.89
C ARG A 24 14.15 -0.01 -6.07
N LEU A 25 14.33 -0.95 -5.13
CA LEU A 25 13.27 -1.39 -4.21
C LEU A 25 12.72 -0.22 -3.36
N VAL A 26 13.61 0.58 -2.79
CA VAL A 26 13.26 1.80 -2.05
C VAL A 26 12.50 2.77 -2.95
N SER A 27 13.04 3.07 -4.14
CA SER A 27 12.45 4.05 -5.06
C SER A 27 11.05 3.64 -5.53
N SER A 28 10.77 2.34 -5.61
CA SER A 28 9.44 1.82 -5.93
C SER A 28 8.48 1.90 -4.74
N LEU A 29 8.90 1.50 -3.53
CA LEU A 29 7.96 1.33 -2.40
C LEU A 29 7.76 2.61 -1.57
N LEU A 30 8.79 3.44 -1.41
CA LEU A 30 8.73 4.63 -0.55
C LEU A 30 7.65 5.64 -0.97
N PRO A 31 7.50 6.01 -2.26
CA PRO A 31 6.46 6.96 -2.66
C PRO A 31 5.05 6.45 -2.35
N ILE A 32 4.82 5.14 -2.54
CA ILE A 32 3.54 4.49 -2.25
C ILE A 32 3.27 4.54 -0.74
N CYS A 33 4.26 4.22 0.09
CA CYS A 33 4.16 4.29 1.55
C CYS A 33 3.84 5.71 2.05
N LEU A 34 4.44 6.74 1.44
CA LEU A 34 4.17 8.14 1.78
C LEU A 34 2.76 8.57 1.40
N ARG A 35 2.27 8.16 0.24
CA ARG A 35 0.88 8.40 -0.19
C ARG A 35 -0.10 7.71 0.76
N LEU A 36 0.16 6.45 1.13
CA LEU A 36 -0.65 5.72 2.09
C LEU A 36 -0.69 6.40 3.46
N LYS A 37 0.47 6.85 3.96
CA LYS A 37 0.56 7.64 5.20
C LYS A 37 -0.27 8.93 5.13
N SER A 38 -0.23 9.63 3.99
CA SER A 38 -1.03 10.83 3.77
C SER A 38 -2.52 10.53 3.82
N LEU A 39 -2.97 9.45 3.17
CA LEU A 39 -4.39 9.03 3.19
C LEU A 39 -4.88 8.70 4.59
N VAL A 40 -4.12 7.92 5.36
CA VAL A 40 -4.45 7.63 6.77
C VAL A 40 -4.55 8.91 7.58
N SER A 41 -3.65 9.87 7.37
CA SER A 41 -3.66 11.14 8.09
C SER A 41 -4.87 12.01 7.71
N GLN A 42 -5.27 11.99 6.44
CA GLN A 42 -6.46 12.70 5.98
C GLN A 42 -7.74 12.09 6.56
N LEU A 43 -7.86 10.77 6.59
CA LEU A 43 -8.99 10.06 7.18
C LEU A 43 -9.06 10.25 8.71
N ASP A 44 -7.91 10.22 9.39
CA ASP A 44 -7.80 10.55 10.82
C ASP A 44 -8.25 11.99 11.09
N HIS A 45 -7.86 12.94 10.24
CA HIS A 45 -8.31 14.32 10.36
C HIS A 45 -9.83 14.46 10.17
N ILE A 46 -10.40 13.81 9.15
CA ILE A 46 -11.85 13.77 8.93
C ILE A 46 -12.55 13.13 10.13
N ALA A 47 -12.02 12.03 10.66
CA ALA A 47 -12.60 11.34 11.81
C ALA A 47 -12.68 12.24 13.05
N ASN A 48 -11.67 13.07 13.28
CA ASN A 48 -11.69 14.05 14.37
C ASN A 48 -12.67 15.21 14.10
N GLN A 49 -12.82 15.65 12.85
CA GLN A 49 -13.78 16.70 12.46
C GLN A 49 -15.24 16.25 12.50
N ILE A 50 -15.52 14.95 12.35
CA ILE A 50 -16.89 14.41 12.43
C ILE A 50 -17.53 14.66 13.80
N SER A 51 -16.75 14.98 14.83
CA SER A 51 -17.28 15.37 16.15
C SER A 51 -17.53 16.88 16.32
N ASP A 52 -17.07 17.72 15.38
CA ASP A 52 -17.17 19.18 15.46
C ASP A 52 -18.56 19.67 15.03
N VAL A 53 -19.06 20.70 15.72
CA VAL A 53 -20.36 21.33 15.44
C VAL A 53 -20.33 22.05 14.09
N ASN A 54 -19.15 22.50 13.62
CA ASN A 54 -18.97 23.21 12.35
C ASN A 54 -18.75 22.26 11.15
N PHE A 55 -19.49 21.15 11.12
CA PHE A 55 -19.37 20.15 10.07
C PHE A 55 -19.58 20.75 8.67
N ASN A 56 -18.62 20.52 7.78
CA ASN A 56 -18.65 21.01 6.40
C ASN A 56 -19.14 19.90 5.46
N GLU A 57 -20.29 20.10 4.83
CA GLU A 57 -20.91 19.16 3.87
C GLU A 57 -19.96 18.78 2.72
N ARG A 58 -19.01 19.67 2.35
CA ARG A 58 -18.00 19.36 1.32
C ARG A 58 -17.03 18.23 1.71
N ILE A 59 -17.01 17.80 2.98
CA ILE A 59 -16.15 16.70 3.43
C ILE A 59 -16.61 15.38 2.80
N LEU A 60 -17.91 15.12 2.68
CA LEU A 60 -18.41 13.90 2.04
C LEU A 60 -18.06 13.88 0.55
N GLU A 61 -18.25 15.02 -0.13
CA GLU A 61 -17.88 15.15 -1.54
C GLU A 61 -16.37 14.91 -1.73
N LYS A 62 -15.52 15.49 -0.88
CA LYS A 62 -14.07 15.27 -0.92
C LYS A 62 -13.70 13.81 -0.64
N LEU A 63 -14.39 13.15 0.29
CA LEU A 63 -14.18 11.74 0.59
C LEU A 63 -14.43 10.87 -0.65
N LYS A 64 -15.57 11.08 -1.32
CA LYS A 64 -15.99 10.32 -2.51
C LYS A 64 -15.18 10.64 -3.77
N SER A 65 -14.90 11.92 -4.03
CA SER A 65 -14.28 12.37 -5.30
C SER A 65 -12.75 12.40 -5.28
N VAL A 66 -12.12 12.48 -4.11
CA VAL A 66 -10.66 12.62 -3.99
C VAL A 66 -10.04 11.48 -3.20
N ILE A 67 -10.55 11.21 -2.00
CA ILE A 67 -9.91 10.25 -1.09
C ILE A 67 -10.11 8.82 -1.56
N PHE A 68 -11.34 8.41 -1.90
CA PHE A 68 -11.60 7.05 -2.37
C PHE A 68 -10.80 6.68 -3.64
N PRO A 69 -10.80 7.51 -4.71
CA PRO A 69 -9.98 7.22 -5.89
C PRO A 69 -8.47 7.14 -5.56
N SER A 70 -8.01 7.95 -4.60
CA SER A 70 -6.62 7.90 -4.15
C SER A 70 -6.29 6.59 -3.41
N ILE A 71 -7.21 6.07 -2.59
CA ILE A 71 -7.06 4.75 -1.94
C ILE A 71 -6.97 3.66 -3.02
N CYS A 72 -7.87 3.67 -3.99
CA CYS A 72 -7.86 2.71 -5.10
C CYS A 72 -6.57 2.78 -5.94
N SER A 73 -6.07 3.99 -6.21
CA SER A 73 -4.80 4.15 -6.93
C SER A 73 -3.61 3.59 -6.14
N VAL A 74 -3.56 3.80 -4.82
CA VAL A 74 -2.50 3.21 -3.98
C VAL A 74 -2.60 1.69 -3.93
N ASP A 75 -3.81 1.13 -3.88
CA ASP A 75 -4.04 -0.33 -3.94
C ASP A 75 -3.47 -0.94 -5.23
N ILE A 76 -3.76 -0.31 -6.37
CA ILE A 76 -3.24 -0.73 -7.68
C ILE A 76 -1.71 -0.72 -7.66
N ASP A 77 -1.09 0.39 -7.27
CA ASP A 77 0.38 0.53 -7.25
C ASP A 77 1.04 -0.48 -6.32
N LEU A 78 0.44 -0.76 -5.16
CA LEU A 78 0.92 -1.79 -4.22
C LEU A 78 0.81 -3.19 -4.81
N LYS A 79 -0.31 -3.53 -5.45
CA LYS A 79 -0.51 -4.84 -6.08
C LYS A 79 0.46 -5.06 -7.23
N GLU A 80 0.72 -4.04 -8.05
CA GLU A 80 1.72 -4.08 -9.11
C GLU A 80 3.14 -4.23 -8.56
N THR A 81 3.49 -3.45 -7.54
CA THR A 81 4.78 -3.53 -6.86
C THR A 81 4.99 -4.90 -6.23
N ASN A 82 3.96 -5.47 -5.59
CA ASN A 82 4.01 -6.80 -5.00
C ASN A 82 4.22 -7.90 -6.07
N LYS A 83 3.50 -7.82 -7.20
CA LYS A 83 3.70 -8.73 -8.34
C LYS A 83 5.13 -8.65 -8.86
N TRP A 84 5.67 -7.44 -8.99
CA TRP A 84 7.05 -7.24 -9.43
C TRP A 84 8.06 -7.84 -8.44
N ILE A 85 7.94 -7.54 -7.13
CA ILE A 85 8.82 -8.10 -6.09
C ILE A 85 8.76 -9.64 -6.09
N SER A 86 7.55 -10.21 -6.17
CA SER A 86 7.34 -11.66 -6.18
C SER A 86 8.04 -12.29 -7.40
N SER A 87 7.90 -11.67 -8.58
CA SER A 87 8.61 -12.12 -9.78
C SER A 87 10.13 -12.05 -9.66
N GLN A 88 10.69 -11.08 -8.91
CA GLN A 88 12.12 -11.03 -8.63
C GLN A 88 12.56 -12.14 -7.66
N MET A 89 11.72 -12.47 -6.67
CA MET A 89 11.97 -13.57 -5.76
C MET A 89 11.95 -14.92 -6.48
N ASP A 90 10.99 -15.16 -7.36
CA ASP A 90 10.88 -16.41 -8.12
C ASP A 90 12.10 -16.67 -9.03
N ARG A 91 12.76 -15.59 -9.48
CA ARG A 91 13.96 -15.64 -10.31
C ARG A 91 15.26 -15.68 -9.51
N SER A 92 15.19 -15.51 -8.20
CA SER A 92 16.36 -15.45 -7.32
C SER A 92 16.87 -16.86 -6.98
N ARG A 93 18.19 -16.96 -6.75
CA ARG A 93 18.79 -18.19 -6.21
C ARG A 93 18.74 -18.11 -4.68
N VAL A 94 18.51 -19.25 -4.02
CA VAL A 94 18.44 -19.36 -2.55
C VAL A 94 19.69 -18.78 -1.85
N ASN A 95 20.86 -18.86 -2.51
CA ASN A 95 22.12 -18.40 -1.96
C ASN A 95 22.44 -16.92 -2.26
N ASP A 96 21.53 -16.16 -2.89
CA ASP A 96 21.77 -14.74 -3.18
C ASP A 96 21.56 -13.87 -1.93
N PRO A 97 22.59 -13.12 -1.47
CA PRO A 97 22.47 -12.24 -0.31
C PRO A 97 21.38 -11.16 -0.44
N SER A 98 21.00 -10.81 -1.68
CA SER A 98 19.96 -9.83 -1.98
C SER A 98 18.54 -10.39 -1.77
N LEU A 99 18.39 -11.71 -1.69
CA LEU A 99 17.10 -12.37 -1.43
C LEU A 99 16.52 -11.97 -0.07
N CYS A 100 17.36 -11.85 0.97
CA CYS A 100 16.92 -11.37 2.29
C CYS A 100 16.29 -9.97 2.20
N VAL A 101 16.87 -9.08 1.39
CA VAL A 101 16.32 -7.73 1.16
C VAL A 101 14.98 -7.82 0.44
N LEU A 102 14.87 -8.64 -0.61
CA LEU A 102 13.60 -8.85 -1.33
C LEU A 102 12.48 -9.39 -0.42
N ILE A 103 12.81 -10.33 0.47
CA ILE A 103 11.86 -10.88 1.44
C ILE A 103 11.33 -9.79 2.37
N ASP A 104 12.21 -8.91 2.87
CA ASP A 104 11.78 -7.80 3.73
C ASP A 104 10.86 -6.83 2.99
N PHE A 105 11.21 -6.44 1.76
CA PHE A 105 10.37 -5.57 0.94
C PHE A 105 9.03 -6.23 0.57
N SER A 106 9.01 -7.54 0.33
CA SER A 106 7.77 -8.29 0.13
C SER A 106 6.88 -8.24 1.38
N LYS A 107 7.45 -8.43 2.58
CA LYS A 107 6.71 -8.31 3.85
C LYS A 107 6.13 -6.91 4.04
N TYR A 108 6.92 -5.87 3.79
CA TYR A 108 6.45 -4.48 3.87
C TYR A 108 5.31 -4.20 2.90
N THR A 109 5.44 -4.68 1.66
CA THR A 109 4.41 -4.48 0.63
C THR A 109 3.11 -5.19 1.00
N LYS A 110 3.18 -6.43 1.50
CA LYS A 110 1.99 -7.18 1.96
C LYS A 110 1.29 -6.49 3.12
N GLU A 111 2.04 -5.96 4.08
CA GLU A 111 1.45 -5.22 5.20
C GLU A 111 0.79 -3.91 4.74
N MET A 112 1.39 -3.20 3.77
CA MET A 112 0.76 -2.03 3.17
C MET A 112 -0.52 -2.37 2.41
N ILE A 113 -0.56 -3.50 1.70
CA ILE A 113 -1.77 -4.00 1.03
C ILE A 113 -2.87 -4.23 2.07
N ARG A 114 -2.56 -4.94 3.16
CA ARG A 114 -3.51 -5.18 4.26
C ARG A 114 -4.07 -3.86 4.82
N ILE A 115 -3.21 -2.87 5.03
CA ILE A 115 -3.62 -1.53 5.49
C ILE A 115 -4.58 -0.86 4.48
N VAL A 116 -4.28 -0.94 3.19
CA VAL A 116 -5.13 -0.34 2.14
C VAL A 116 -6.47 -1.05 2.04
N GLU A 117 -6.51 -2.37 2.17
CA GLU A 117 -7.75 -3.15 2.19
C GLU A 117 -8.63 -2.76 3.38
N ASP A 118 -8.05 -2.66 4.58
CA ASP A 118 -8.74 -2.18 5.78
C ASP A 118 -9.24 -0.73 5.62
N LEU A 119 -8.46 0.12 4.95
CA LEU A 119 -8.83 1.51 4.66
C LEU A 119 -10.00 1.60 3.70
N ALA A 120 -9.95 0.86 2.59
CA ALA A 120 -10.96 0.89 1.53
C ALA A 120 -12.30 0.29 1.96
N SER A 121 -12.28 -0.65 2.91
CA SER A 121 -13.48 -1.32 3.42
C SER A 121 -13.93 -0.69 4.75
N ILE A 122 -13.46 -1.22 5.87
CA ILE A 122 -13.96 -0.96 7.22
C ILE A 122 -13.93 0.53 7.55
N ILE A 123 -12.80 1.20 7.29
CA ILE A 123 -12.59 2.59 7.69
C ILE A 123 -13.37 3.54 6.78
N TYR A 124 -13.18 3.42 5.46
CA TYR A 124 -13.84 4.28 4.50
C TYR A 124 -15.37 4.16 4.59
N GLU A 125 -15.91 2.94 4.59
CA GLU A 125 -17.35 2.70 4.65
C GLU A 125 -17.96 3.26 5.94
N ASN A 126 -17.27 3.12 7.08
CA ASN A 126 -17.77 3.66 8.33
C ASN A 126 -17.75 5.20 8.33
N ILE A 127 -16.69 5.82 7.82
CA ILE A 127 -16.60 7.28 7.71
C ILE A 127 -17.66 7.80 6.75
N GLU A 128 -17.76 7.23 5.55
CA GLU A 128 -18.76 7.60 4.56
C GLU A 128 -20.19 7.49 5.12
N LYS A 129 -20.53 6.37 5.74
CA LYS A 129 -21.83 6.15 6.37
C LYS A 129 -22.15 7.23 7.40
N VAL A 130 -21.22 7.54 8.31
CA VAL A 130 -21.43 8.56 9.35
C VAL A 130 -21.61 9.95 8.75
N LEU A 131 -20.83 10.29 7.73
CA LEU A 131 -20.98 11.55 7.00
C LEU A 131 -22.33 11.65 6.28
N GLU A 132 -22.82 10.57 5.67
CA GLU A 132 -24.15 10.53 5.04
C GLU A 132 -25.29 10.69 6.07
N TYR A 133 -25.16 10.10 7.26
CA TYR A 133 -26.12 10.34 8.34
C TYR A 133 -26.10 11.79 8.81
N ARG A 134 -24.91 12.38 8.95
CA ARG A 134 -24.70 13.79 9.30
C ARG A 134 -25.37 14.74 8.32
N GLU A 135 -25.19 14.53 7.01
CA GLU A 135 -25.87 15.35 5.98
C GLU A 135 -27.39 15.27 6.06
N ARG A 136 -27.93 14.14 6.51
CA ARG A 136 -29.37 13.94 6.75
C ARG A 136 -29.85 14.47 8.11
N GLY A 137 -28.96 15.09 8.89
CA GLY A 137 -29.26 15.65 10.21
C GLY A 137 -29.22 14.66 11.37
N PHE A 138 -28.75 13.44 11.16
CA PHE A 138 -28.57 12.43 12.21
C PHE A 138 -27.18 12.52 12.84
N ASN A 139 -27.12 12.30 14.16
CA ASN A 139 -25.87 12.31 14.91
C ASN A 139 -25.39 10.89 15.19
N GLU A 140 -24.70 10.31 14.21
CA GLU A 140 -24.05 8.99 14.33
C GLU A 140 -22.57 9.17 14.66
N SER A 141 -21.99 8.25 15.44
CA SER A 141 -20.58 8.28 15.80
C SER A 141 -19.75 7.28 15.00
N LEU A 142 -18.47 7.57 14.81
CA LEU A 142 -17.55 6.58 14.24
C LEU A 142 -17.37 5.39 15.18
N SER A 143 -17.20 4.21 14.59
CA SER A 143 -16.96 3.00 15.36
C SER A 143 -15.62 3.08 16.09
N HIS A 144 -15.55 2.48 17.28
CA HIS A 144 -14.29 2.34 18.02
C HIS A 144 -13.21 1.63 17.20
N THR A 145 -13.60 0.65 16.37
CA THR A 145 -12.71 -0.05 15.46
C THR A 145 -12.05 0.91 14.48
N THR A 146 -12.81 1.79 13.83
CA THR A 146 -12.29 2.78 12.88
C THR A 146 -11.29 3.72 13.55
N LEU A 147 -11.64 4.28 14.71
CA LEU A 147 -10.77 5.21 15.44
C LEU A 147 -9.47 4.52 15.92
N TYR A 148 -9.58 3.30 16.44
CA TYR A 148 -8.43 2.52 16.87
C TYR A 148 -7.52 2.15 15.70
N SER A 149 -8.09 1.65 14.60
CA SER A 149 -7.35 1.24 13.41
C SER A 149 -6.59 2.41 12.78
N LEU A 150 -7.22 3.58 12.62
CA LEU A 150 -6.56 4.78 12.11
C LEU A 150 -5.34 5.17 12.95
N LYS A 151 -5.49 5.15 14.28
CA LYS A 151 -4.39 5.46 15.21
C LYS A 151 -3.24 4.44 15.08
N GLN A 152 -3.54 3.15 15.00
CA GLN A 152 -2.52 2.11 14.85
C GLN A 152 -1.83 2.19 13.49
N MET A 153 -2.58 2.36 12.40
CA MET A 153 -2.04 2.51 11.04
C MET A 153 -1.11 3.71 10.94
N ARG A 154 -1.45 4.85 11.55
CA ARG A 154 -0.60 6.04 11.59
C ARG A 154 0.75 5.76 12.27
N VAL A 155 0.74 5.05 13.40
CA VAL A 155 1.98 4.65 14.10
C VAL A 155 2.79 3.66 13.27
N GLY A 156 2.13 2.64 12.71
CA GLY A 156 2.76 1.62 11.87
C GLY A 156 3.41 2.21 10.62
N LEU A 157 2.70 3.06 9.89
CA LEU A 157 3.21 3.70 8.67
C LEU A 157 4.35 4.67 8.95
N ASN A 158 4.32 5.41 10.07
CA ASN A 158 5.47 6.24 10.45
C ASN A 158 6.72 5.40 10.70
N ARG A 159 6.59 4.25 11.37
CA ARG A 159 7.70 3.31 11.54
C ARG A 159 8.17 2.74 10.20
N ALA A 160 7.24 2.37 9.32
CA ALA A 160 7.56 1.83 8.00
C ALA A 160 8.32 2.83 7.12
N VAL A 161 7.88 4.10 7.08
CA VAL A 161 8.58 5.17 6.35
C VAL A 161 10.02 5.33 6.86
N ASN A 162 10.20 5.36 8.18
CA ASN A 162 11.54 5.49 8.77
C ASN A 162 12.44 4.29 8.44
N LEU A 163 11.89 3.07 8.45
CA LEU A 163 12.61 1.85 8.09
C LEU A 163 12.99 1.79 6.61
N ILE A 164 12.12 2.24 5.72
CA ILE A 164 12.41 2.29 4.28
C ILE A 164 13.44 3.38 3.98
N ASN A 165 13.32 4.54 4.62
CA ASN A 165 14.29 5.64 4.50
C ASN A 165 15.68 5.24 5.00
N SER A 166 15.78 4.56 6.14
CA SER A 166 17.10 4.11 6.66
C SER A 166 17.79 3.13 5.70
N ARG A 167 17.02 2.32 4.97
CA ARG A 167 17.52 1.41 3.91
C ARG A 167 17.92 2.13 2.61
N THR A 168 17.69 3.44 2.49
CA THR A 168 18.14 4.26 1.35
C THR A 168 19.61 4.65 1.50
N HIS A 169 20.09 4.77 2.74
CA HIS A 169 21.43 5.27 3.08
C HIS A 169 22.40 4.18 3.57
N ALA A 170 21.96 2.92 3.61
CA ALA A 170 22.72 1.75 4.03
C ALA A 170 22.98 0.80 2.85
#